data_AF-A0A0F9TP07-F1
#
_entry.id   AF-A0A0F9TP07-F1
#
_cell.length_a   1.000
_cell.length_b   1.000
_cell.length_c   1.000
_cell.angle_alpha   90.00
_cell.angle_beta   90.00
_cell.angle_gamma   90.00
#
_symmetry.space_group_name_H-M   'P 1'
#
loop_
_entity.id
_entity.type
_entity.pdbx_description
1 polymer ?
#
loop_
_entity_poly.entity_id
_entity_poly.type
_entity_poly.pdbx_seq_one_letter_code
_entity_poly.pdbx_strand_id
1 'polypeptide(L)' 'MSATRLDFSFNIGQQLLINANGRGGKVGKVIGLYMNRDGIHFAEVEYFTDQNDRREQMFREEDVRPIG' A
#
# COMPACT_ATOMS: atom_id res chain seq x y z
N MET A 1 23.14 -7.30 17.01
CA MET A 1 21.68 -7.32 16.75
C MET A 1 21.51 -7.34 15.25
N SER A 2 20.94 -8.40 14.68
CA SER A 2 20.68 -8.45 13.24
C SER A 2 19.50 -7.52 12.95
N ALA A 3 19.72 -6.45 12.19
CA ALA A 3 18.62 -5.66 11.68
C ALA A 3 17.95 -6.50 10.60
N THR A 4 16.77 -7.05 10.89
CA THR A 4 15.93 -7.64 9.85
C THR A 4 15.52 -6.51 8.92
N ARG A 5 16.12 -6.47 7.74
CA ARG A 5 15.73 -5.52 6.71
C ARG A 5 14.34 -5.93 6.23
N LEU A 6 13.36 -5.07 6.49
CA LEU A 6 12.04 -5.19 5.91
C LEU A 6 12.15 -4.67 4.48
N ASP A 7 12.39 -5.57 3.52
CA ASP A 7 12.38 -5.23 2.10
C ASP A 7 10.93 -5.28 1.60
N PHE A 8 10.23 -4.16 1.77
CA PHE A 8 8.98 -3.90 1.06
C PHE A 8 9.28 -3.56 -0.40
N SER A 9 8.44 -3.99 -1.35
CA SER A 9 8.58 -3.64 -2.77
C SER A 9 8.27 -2.17 -3.06
N PHE A 10 7.88 -1.39 -2.06
CA PHE A 10 7.57 0.03 -2.17
C PHE A 10 7.92 0.81 -0.90
N ASN A 11 8.10 2.11 -1.04
CA ASN A 11 8.53 3.02 0.03
C ASN A 11 7.38 3.91 0.54
N ILE A 12 7.51 4.41 1.78
CA ILE A 12 6.66 5.49 2.27
C ILE A 12 6.76 6.69 1.32
N GLY A 13 5.62 7.25 0.95
CA GLY A 13 5.49 8.37 0.03
C GLY A 13 5.38 7.98 -1.44
N GLN A 14 5.63 6.72 -1.79
CA GLN A 14 5.47 6.23 -3.17
C GLN A 14 4.00 6.16 -3.56
N GLN A 15 3.72 6.34 -4.86
CA GLN A 15 2.38 6.16 -5.40
C GLN A 15 2.16 4.69 -5.77
N LEU A 16 0.99 4.16 -5.40
CA LEU A 16 0.56 2.81 -5.70
C LEU A 16 -0.72 2.82 -6.52
N LEU A 17 -0.78 1.95 -7.51
CA LEU A 17 -2.01 1.51 -8.15
C LEU A 17 -2.65 0.41 -7.30
N ILE A 18 -3.85 0.67 -6.79
CA ILE A 18 -4.64 -0.23 -5.96
C ILE A 18 -5.55 -1.07 -6.86
N ASN A 19 -5.28 -2.37 -6.98
CA ASN A 19 -6.10 -3.30 -7.75
C ASN A 19 -7.05 -4.08 -6.81
N ALA A 20 -7.88 -3.37 -6.05
CA ALA A 20 -8.89 -4.02 -5.22
C ALA A 20 -10.05 -4.54 -6.11
N ASN A 21 -10.15 -5.86 -6.24
CA ASN A 21 -11.35 -6.56 -6.75
C ASN A 21 -11.75 -6.28 -8.21
N GLY A 22 -10.79 -6.02 -9.11
CA GLY A 22 -11.03 -6.00 -10.56
C GLY A 22 -11.87 -4.81 -11.08
N ARG A 23 -12.08 -3.77 -10.28
CA ARG A 23 -12.70 -2.51 -10.71
C ARG A 23 -11.65 -1.40 -10.70
N GLY A 24 -11.52 -0.71 -11.83
CA GLY A 24 -10.72 0.51 -12.10
C GLY A 24 -9.72 0.90 -11.01
N GLY A 25 -8.43 0.64 -11.26
CA GLY A 25 -7.37 0.85 -10.28
C GLY A 25 -7.32 2.29 -9.77
N LYS A 26 -7.44 2.47 -8.46
CA LYS A 26 -7.29 3.77 -7.80
C LYS A 26 -5.81 4.04 -7.57
N VAL A 27 -5.41 5.29 -7.63
CA VAL A 27 -4.05 5.69 -7.24
C VAL A 27 -4.08 6.24 -5.83
N GLY A 28 -3.19 5.73 -4.99
CA GLY A 28 -2.99 6.21 -3.63
C GLY A 28 -1.52 6.41 -3.32
N LYS A 29 -1.24 7.01 -2.16
CA LYS A 29 0.10 7.25 -1.64
C LYS A 29 0.35 6.39 -0.41
N VAL A 30 1.50 5.71 -0.36
CA VAL A 30 1.90 4.96 0.84
C VAL A 30 2.16 5.95 1.98
N ILE A 31 1.46 5.76 3.09
CA ILE A 31 1.65 6.54 4.32
C ILE A 31 2.21 5.69 5.47
N GLY A 32 2.13 4.36 5.37
CA GLY A 32 2.67 3.44 6.36
C GLY A 32 3.02 2.07 5.79
N LEU A 33 3.94 1.37 6.45
CA LEU A 33 4.41 0.03 6.09
C LEU A 33 4.38 -0.84 7.33
N TYR A 34 3.73 -2.01 7.23
CA TYR A 34 3.51 -2.90 8.37
C TYR A 34 3.80 -4.35 7.98
N MET A 35 4.26 -5.13 8.95
CA MET A 35 4.41 -6.58 8.82
C MET A 35 3.66 -7.24 9.97
N ASN A 36 2.82 -8.24 9.67
CA ASN A 36 2.15 -9.01 10.71
C ASN A 36 3.09 -10.08 11.30
N ARG A 37 2.62 -10.85 12.29
CA ARG A 37 3.41 -11.91 12.93
C ARG A 37 3.80 -13.06 11.99
N ASP A 38 3.06 -13.23 10.89
CA ASP A 38 3.27 -14.28 9.89
C ASP A 38 4.23 -13.83 8.78
N GLY A 39 4.78 -12.61 8.86
CA GLY A 39 5.67 -12.06 7.83
C GLY A 39 4.97 -11.47 6.61
N ILE A 40 3.64 -11.32 6.65
CA ILE A 40 2.88 -10.70 5.56
C ILE A 40 3.03 -9.18 5.64
N HIS A 41 3.40 -8.58 4.52
CA HIS A 41 3.57 -7.14 4.36
C HIS A 41 2.29 -6.44 3.94
N PHE A 42 2.05 -5.27 4.54
CA PHE A 42 0.92 -4.40 4.27
C PHE A 42 1.40 -2.97 4.01
N ALA A 43 0.80 -2.35 3.00
CA ALA A 43 0.88 -0.92 2.76
C ALA A 43 -0.36 -0.24 3.33
N GLU A 44 -0.17 0.76 4.18
CA GLU A 44 -1.25 1.70 4.48
C GLU A 44 -1.22 2.82 3.43
N VAL A 45 -2.32 2.99 2.72
CA VAL A 45 -2.41 3.85 1.55
C VAL A 45 -3.51 4.88 1.75
N GLU A 46 -3.16 6.15 1.56
CA GLU A 46 -4.09 7.27 1.46
C GLU A 46 -4.51 7.45 0.00
N TYR A 47 -5.82 7.45 -0.28
CA TYR A 47 -6.36 7.67 -1.62
C TYR A 47 -7.71 8.40 -1.58
N PHE A 48 -8.12 8.95 -2.71
CA PHE A 48 -9.42 9.61 -2.86
C PHE A 48 -10.44 8.70 -3.55
N THR A 49 -11.68 8.72 -3.08
CA THR A 49 -12.80 8.07 -3.76
C THR A 49 -13.26 8.91 -4.95
N ASP A 50 -14.16 8.35 -5.77
CA ASP A 50 -14.75 9.09 -6.91
C ASP A 50 -15.65 10.25 -6.44
N GLN A 51 -15.96 10.29 -5.14
CA GLN A 51 -16.69 11.37 -4.47
C GLN A 51 -15.76 12.40 -3.81
N ASN A 52 -14.44 12.31 -4.05
CA ASN A 52 -13.39 13.11 -3.39
C ASN A 52 -13.30 12.92 -1.87
N ASP A 53 -13.81 11.80 -1.34
CA ASP A 53 -13.57 11.47 0.07
C ASP A 53 -12.18 10.91 0.24
N ARG A 54 -11.45 11.43 1.23
CA ARG A 54 -10.17 10.87 1.63
C ARG A 54 -10.37 9.56 2.39
N ARG A 55 -9.66 8.50 1.98
CA ARG A 55 -9.68 7.19 2.63
C ARG A 55 -8.26 6.74 2.93
N GLU A 56 -8.12 6.08 4.06
CA GLU A 56 -6.88 5.43 4.50
C GLU A 56 -7.23 3.95 4.69
N GLN A 57 -6.52 3.07 4.00
CA GLN A 57 -6.78 1.64 4.03
C GLN A 57 -5.49 0.84 3.91
N MET A 58 -5.44 -0.30 4.61
CA MET A 58 -4.38 -1.28 4.48
C MET A 58 -4.64 -2.20 3.29
N PHE A 59 -3.64 -2.33 2.43
CA PHE A 59 -3.61 -3.27 1.33
C PHE A 59 -2.44 -4.21 1.50
N ARG A 60 -2.60 -5.47 1.07
CA ARG A 60 -1.46 -6.38 0.99
C ARG A 60 -0.56 -5.93 -0.14
N GLU A 61 0.72 -6.23 -0.02
CA GLU A 61 1.70 -5.97 -1.06
C GLU A 61 1.31 -6.57 -2.43
N GLU A 62 0.61 -7.72 -2.45
CA GLU A 62 0.12 -8.38 -3.68
C GLU A 62 -1.07 -7.66 -4.36
N ASP A 63 -1.81 -6.83 -3.62
CA ASP A 63 -3.02 -6.13 -4.11
C ASP A 63 -2.70 -4.78 -4.77
N VAL A 64 -1.45 -4.34 -4.67
CA VAL A 64 -1.00 -3.01 -5.08
C VAL A 64 0.21 -3.12 -5.98
N ARG A 65 0.44 -2.09 -6.80
CA ARG A 65 1.65 -2.00 -7.64
C ARG A 65 2.24 -0.61 -7.57
N PRO A 66 3.56 -0.48 -7.37
CA PRO A 66 4.20 0.83 -7.46
C PRO A 66 4.04 1.43 -8.85
N ILE A 67 3.78 2.73 -8.90
CA ILE A 67 3.79 3.53 -10.12
C ILE A 67 4.72 4.72 -9.89
N GLY A 68 5.60 4.99 -10.86
CA GLY A 68 6.69 5.96 -10.73
C GLY A 68 8.01 5.28 -10.41
#